data_AF-A0A357FN00-F1
#
_entry.id   AF-A0A357FN00-F1
#
_cell.length_a   1.000
_cell.length_b   1.000
_cell.length_c   1.000
_cell.angle_alpha   90.00
_cell.angle_beta   90.00
_cell.angle_gamma   90.00
#
_symmetry.space_group_name_H-M   'P 1'
#
loop_
_entity.id
_entity.type
_entity.pdbx_description
1 polymer ?
#
loop_
_entity_poly.entity_id
_entity_poly.type
_entity_poly.pdbx_seq_one_letter_code
_entity_poly.pdbx_strand_id
1 'polypeptide(L)'
;MFQHLMPNSKISLVGVPFDAKSSFLTGSSEGPHAIRQTLFSGVSNLYSEIGVDLDNVDGFRDLIDLKIDNSDDGYIQIEKEVAK
;
A
#
# COMPACT_ATOMS: atom_id res chain seq x y z
N MET A 1 18.32 17.22 -15.96
CA MET A 1 18.06 15.81 -16.32
C MET A 1 18.09 15.01 -15.03
N PHE A 2 16.92 14.77 -14.43
CA PHE A 2 16.72 14.32 -13.04
C PHE A 2 17.02 12.82 -12.84
N GLN A 3 18.21 12.34 -13.23
CA GLN A 3 18.59 10.94 -13.11
C GLN A 3 19.39 10.62 -11.82
N HIS A 4 19.45 11.53 -10.83
CA HIS A 4 20.47 11.48 -9.77
C HIS A 4 19.97 11.35 -8.31
N LEU A 5 18.68 11.21 -8.01
CA LEU A 5 18.22 11.24 -6.61
C LEU A 5 17.23 10.13 -6.24
N MET A 6 17.59 8.85 -6.40
CA MET A 6 17.06 7.77 -5.54
C MET A 6 18.09 6.64 -5.45
N PRO A 7 19.09 6.72 -4.55
CA PRO A 7 19.88 5.55 -4.20
C PRO A 7 18.94 4.46 -3.68
N ASN A 8 18.90 3.29 -4.33
CA ASN A 8 18.29 2.04 -3.85
C ASN A 8 17.05 2.22 -2.95
N SER A 9 16.10 3.04 -3.38
CA SER A 9 14.96 3.40 -2.54
C SER A 9 13.98 2.25 -2.59
N LYS A 10 14.06 1.34 -1.60
CA LYS A 10 13.08 0.28 -1.42
C LYS A 10 11.77 0.91 -0.94
N ILE A 11 10.68 0.69 -1.68
CA ILE A 11 9.34 1.15 -1.31
C ILE A 11 8.47 -0.09 -1.20
N SER A 12 7.87 -0.34 -0.04
CA SER A 12 6.89 -1.44 0.12
C SER A 12 5.49 -0.86 0.26
N LEU A 13 4.54 -1.38 -0.52
CA LEU A 13 3.13 -1.02 -0.43
C LEU A 13 2.36 -2.08 0.36
N VAL A 14 1.94 -1.72 1.57
CA VAL A 14 1.20 -2.58 2.51
C VAL A 14 -0.23 -2.07 2.66
N GLY A 15 -1.20 -2.95 2.46
CA GLY A 15 -2.60 -2.67 2.72
C GLY A 15 -2.98 -2.97 4.16
N VAL A 16 -3.67 -2.04 4.81
CA VAL A 16 -4.23 -2.22 6.16
C VAL A 16 -5.75 -2.19 6.05
N PRO A 17 -6.42 -3.35 5.90
CA PRO A 17 -7.88 -3.41 5.71
C PRO A 17 -8.63 -3.22 7.04
N PHE A 18 -8.58 -1.99 7.58
CA PHE A 18 -9.08 -1.66 8.92
C PHE A 18 -9.89 -0.37 8.92
N ASP A 19 -11.03 -0.38 9.59
CA ASP A 19 -11.87 0.81 9.82
C ASP A 19 -12.66 0.78 11.14
N ALA A 20 -12.35 -0.14 12.07
CA ALA A 20 -13.04 -0.24 13.36
C ALA A 20 -12.87 1.00 14.26
N LYS A 21 -11.99 1.94 13.90
CA LYS A 21 -11.83 3.24 14.58
C LYS A 21 -12.51 4.41 13.87
N SER A 22 -13.22 4.16 12.78
CA SER A 22 -14.02 5.19 12.12
C SER A 22 -15.21 5.60 12.99
N SER A 23 -15.41 6.91 13.15
CA SER A 23 -16.44 7.47 14.03
C SER A 23 -17.73 7.88 13.32
N PHE A 24 -17.75 7.85 11.98
CA PHE A 24 -18.89 8.30 11.18
C PHE A 24 -19.35 7.26 10.16
N LEU A 25 -18.45 6.82 9.26
CA LEU A 25 -18.75 5.80 8.24
C LEU A 25 -17.66 4.73 8.20
N THR A 26 -18.08 3.50 7.92
CA THR A 26 -17.20 2.37 7.60
C THR A 26 -17.08 2.20 6.08
N GLY A 27 -16.09 1.42 5.64
CA GLY A 27 -15.81 1.12 4.23
C GLY A 27 -14.36 1.34 3.84
N SER A 28 -13.57 2.12 4.62
CA SER A 28 -12.15 2.32 4.30
C SER A 28 -11.32 1.04 4.40
N SER A 29 -11.81 0.04 5.15
CA SER A 29 -11.21 -1.31 5.19
C SER A 29 -11.17 -2.01 3.82
N GLU A 30 -12.07 -1.66 2.90
CA GLU A 30 -12.10 -2.20 1.53
C GLU A 30 -11.13 -1.48 0.58
N GLY A 31 -10.65 -0.29 0.98
CA GLY A 31 -9.80 0.59 0.18
C GLY A 31 -8.54 -0.07 -0.38
N PRO A 32 -7.73 -0.79 0.43
CA PRO A 32 -6.51 -1.43 -0.06
C PRO A 32 -6.72 -2.35 -1.26
N HIS A 33 -7.79 -3.16 -1.23
CA HIS A 33 -8.14 -4.06 -2.33
C HIS A 33 -8.54 -3.28 -3.59
N ALA A 34 -9.44 -2.31 -3.46
CA ALA A 34 -9.94 -1.50 -4.58
C ALA A 34 -8.83 -0.70 -5.27
N ILE A 35 -7.92 -0.10 -4.48
CA ILE A 35 -6.76 0.63 -5.00
C ILE A 35 -5.88 -0.29 -5.84
N ARG A 36 -5.51 -1.47 -5.32
CA ARG A 36 -4.65 -2.41 -6.06
C ARG A 36 -5.32 -2.95 -7.31
N GLN A 37 -6.61 -3.28 -7.24
CA GLN A 37 -7.36 -3.72 -8.41
C GLN A 37 -7.26 -2.71 -9.55
N THR A 38 -7.41 -1.43 -9.24
CA THR A 38 -7.32 -0.36 -10.24
C THR A 38 -5.89 -0.15 -10.72
N LEU A 39 -4.94 -0.04 -9.78
CA LEU A 39 -3.52 0.22 -10.05
C LEU A 39 -2.89 -0.84 -10.97
N PHE A 40 -3.30 -2.10 -10.84
CA PHE A 40 -2.78 -3.23 -11.62
C PHE A 40 -3.76 -3.78 -12.66
N SER A 41 -4.83 -3.04 -12.98
CA SER A 41 -5.81 -3.44 -13.99
C SER A 41 -5.27 -3.44 -15.44
N GLY A 42 -4.10 -2.84 -15.66
CA GLY A 42 -3.49 -2.68 -16.98
C GLY A 42 -4.05 -1.52 -17.80
N VAL A 43 -5.01 -0.74 -17.26
CA VAL A 43 -5.54 0.47 -17.93
C VAL A 43 -4.60 1.68 -17.82
N SER A 44 -3.68 1.65 -16.85
CA SER A 44 -2.65 2.66 -16.60
C SER A 44 -1.28 1.99 -16.48
N ASN A 45 -0.22 2.76 -16.73
CA ASN A 45 1.14 2.35 -16.38
C ASN A 45 1.48 2.75 -14.93
N LEU A 46 2.67 2.38 -14.47
CA LEU A 46 3.17 2.65 -13.12
C LEU A 46 4.18 3.81 -13.08
N TYR A 47 4.15 4.68 -14.11
CA TYR A 47 4.93 5.91 -14.10
C TYR A 47 4.21 7.00 -13.32
N SER A 48 4.92 7.66 -12.41
CA SER A 48 4.43 8.90 -11.80
C SER A 48 4.54 10.08 -12.77
N GLU A 49 3.81 11.16 -12.48
CA GLU A 49 3.84 12.38 -13.31
C GLU A 49 5.22 13.04 -13.39
N ILE A 50 6.09 12.78 -12.42
CA ILE A 50 7.48 13.27 -12.40
C ILE A 50 8.47 12.30 -13.07
N GLY A 51 7.97 11.23 -13.70
CA GLY A 51 8.76 10.26 -14.48
C GLY A 51 9.42 9.16 -13.67
N VAL A 52 8.97 8.87 -12.44
CA VAL A 52 9.47 7.73 -11.66
C VAL A 52 8.74 6.46 -12.11
N ASP A 53 9.50 5.45 -12.53
CA ASP A 53 8.98 4.12 -12.86
C ASP A 53 8.86 3.25 -11.60
N LEU A 54 7.66 3.14 -11.04
CA LEU A 54 7.43 2.31 -9.85
C LEU A 54 7.58 0.81 -10.14
N ASP A 55 7.61 0.41 -11.41
CA ASP A 55 7.78 -1.00 -11.80
C ASP A 55 9.21 -1.50 -11.57
N ASN A 56 10.16 -0.56 -11.58
CA ASN A 56 11.59 -0.78 -11.37
C ASN A 56 12.04 -0.37 -9.96
N VAL A 57 11.11 -0.01 -9.07
CA VAL A 57 11.39 0.28 -7.66
C VAL A 57 11.35 -1.02 -6.86
N ASP A 58 12.45 -1.30 -6.14
CA ASP A 58 12.55 -2.49 -5.29
C ASP A 58 11.47 -2.49 -4.20
N GLY A 59 10.81 -3.63 -4.01
CA GLY A 59 9.76 -3.83 -3.02
C GLY A 59 8.35 -3.33 -3.40
N PHE A 60 8.18 -2.54 -4.48
CA PHE A 60 6.87 -1.90 -4.74
C PHE A 60 5.79 -2.93 -5.12
N ARG A 61 6.21 -4.02 -5.77
CA ARG A 61 5.37 -5.16 -6.13
C ARG A 61 5.21 -6.21 -5.03
N ASP A 62 5.92 -6.09 -3.91
CA ASP A 62 5.80 -6.99 -2.76
C ASP A 62 4.56 -6.61 -1.93
N LEU A 63 3.40 -6.71 -2.59
CA LEU A 63 2.11 -6.23 -2.11
C LEU A 63 1.52 -7.23 -1.13
N ILE A 64 1.26 -6.78 0.09
CA ILE A 64 0.57 -7.58 1.10
C ILE A 64 -0.60 -6.79 1.69
N ASP A 65 -1.72 -7.46 1.88
CA ASP A 65 -2.69 -7.02 2.88
C ASP A 65 -2.31 -7.66 4.21
N LEU A 66 -2.36 -6.86 5.26
CA LEU A 66 -2.28 -7.39 6.61
C LEU A 66 -3.48 -8.30 6.87
N LYS A 67 -3.21 -9.51 7.35
CA LYS A 67 -4.24 -10.44 7.81
C LYS A 67 -4.56 -10.16 9.27
N ILE A 68 -5.26 -9.06 9.50
CA ILE A 68 -5.66 -8.59 10.82
C ILE A 68 -7.19 -8.54 10.92
N ASP A 69 -7.70 -8.76 12.12
CA ASP A 69 -9.12 -8.58 12.39
C ASP A 69 -9.47 -7.09 12.44
N ASN A 70 -10.68 -6.75 12.00
CA ASN A 70 -11.17 -5.38 12.10
C ASN A 70 -11.75 -5.11 13.50
N SER A 71 -10.89 -5.18 14.52
CA SER A 71 -11.22 -5.07 15.94
C SER A 71 -10.08 -4.40 16.72
N ASP A 72 -10.29 -4.12 18.01
CA ASP A 72 -9.23 -3.59 18.88
C ASP A 72 -8.00 -4.51 18.96
N ASP A 73 -8.20 -5.83 18.92
CA ASP A 73 -7.09 -6.79 18.92
C ASP A 73 -6.27 -6.74 17.63
N GLY A 74 -6.93 -6.58 16.48
CA GLY A 74 -6.25 -6.44 15.20
C GLY A 74 -5.51 -5.11 15.06
N TYR A 75 -6.03 -4.03 15.67
CA TYR A 75 -5.34 -2.74 15.72
C TYR A 75 -3.94 -2.85 16.35
N ILE A 76 -3.81 -3.62 17.43
CA ILE A 76 -2.52 -3.83 18.13
C ILE A 76 -1.54 -4.65 17.27
N GLN A 77 -2.03 -5.40 16.29
CA GLN A 77 -1.18 -6.23 15.41
C GLN A 77 -0.58 -5.45 14.24
N ILE A 78 -1.13 -4.28 13.86
CA ILE A 78 -0.68 -3.51 12.70
C ILE A 78 0.83 -3.25 12.76
N GLU A 79 1.33 -2.71 13.87
CA GLU A 79 2.76 -2.41 14.05
C GLU A 79 3.64 -3.66 13.98
N LYS A 80 3.15 -4.78 14.53
CA LYS A 80 3.88 -6.05 14.55
C LYS A 80 4.01 -6.66 13.16
N GLU A 81 2.98 -6.52 12.33
CA GLU A 81 3.00 -7.09 10.99
C GLU A 81 3.84 -6.24 10.02
N VAL A 82 3.86 -4.92 10.17
CA VAL A 82 4.67 -4.02 9.30
C VAL A 82 6.16 -4.10 9.62
N ALA A 83 6.54 -4.46 10.85
CA ALA A 83 7.94 -4.57 11.26
C ALA A 83 8.65 -5.88 10.83
N LYS A 84 7.94 -6.78 10.14
CA LYS A 84 8.48 -8.05 9.60
C LYS A 84 9.18 -7.84 8.27
#